data_AF-A0A2D9KPY8-F1
#
_entry.id   AF-A0A2D9KPY8-F1
#
_cell.length_a   1.000
_cell.length_b   1.000
_cell.length_c   1.000
_cell.angle_alpha   90.00
_cell.angle_beta   90.00
_cell.angle_gamma   90.00
#
_symmetry.space_group_name_H-M   'P 1'
#
loop_
_entity.id
_entity.type
_entity.pdbx_description
1 polymer ?
#
loop_
_entity_poly.entity_id
_entity_poly.type
_entity_poly.pdbx_seq_one_letter_code
_entity_poly.pdbx_strand_id
1 'polypeptide(L)'
;MIQSFTIRLATVFFCTALSAQAESMQTPSQRFGQADSSEAPSFRQHIIPLLGVRGCNGRECHGSFAGKGDFQLSLFGYDFDKDHAELVAKDEGPRTDKDAPKQSLLLLKPTMQEKHRGKLRFKKDSWEYNLILNWIKNGAVNDSKTTPEFDRLEVKPSALHFSKTGESQKLQVIVHWQDGSSEDITELTRFRSNDESIAVVNEDGVVTITGKGDTHVIAFYDNGVQPIPVTLPVSEQTGDAYPNITTTTKVDELIVAKLRTLGVVPSEVCSDEEFLRRVSLDLTGSLPLPSEIRTFLNNKSKTKRIEKVEELLGRTGYAAWWTTKLCDFTGNNPQNQNDPVFRDDMARHWYQWIYHRVKTNEPYDKIAEGMIMATSRQKGEDFMQFAKGMSQHFKKEEPVPFHTRESMPYYWARRNVRQ
;
A
#
# COMPACT_ATOMS: atom_id res chain seq x y z
N MET A 1 58.40 4.38 -59.94
CA MET A 1 57.32 5.33 -59.61
C MET A 1 56.80 4.90 -58.23
N ILE A 2 57.33 5.51 -57.18
CA ILE A 2 57.22 5.06 -55.79
C ILE A 2 55.93 5.65 -55.21
N GLN A 3 55.01 4.80 -54.74
CA GLN A 3 53.78 5.21 -54.08
C GLN A 3 54.06 5.50 -52.60
N SER A 4 53.83 6.75 -52.20
CA SER A 4 53.97 7.23 -50.82
C SER A 4 52.79 6.79 -49.96
N PHE A 5 53.07 6.08 -48.87
CA PHE A 5 52.14 5.80 -47.77
C PHE A 5 51.98 7.05 -46.90
N THR A 6 50.75 7.54 -46.75
CA THR A 6 50.40 8.61 -45.80
C THR A 6 49.88 7.96 -44.52
N ILE A 7 50.66 8.01 -43.44
CA ILE A 7 50.26 7.56 -42.10
C ILE A 7 49.38 8.67 -41.48
N ARG A 8 48.11 8.36 -41.20
CA ARG A 8 47.23 9.23 -40.40
C ARG A 8 47.40 8.86 -38.92
N LEU A 9 47.98 9.77 -38.13
CA LEU A 9 48.01 9.70 -36.67
C LEU A 9 46.58 9.96 -36.15
N ALA A 10 45.98 8.96 -35.50
CA ALA A 10 44.74 9.13 -34.75
C ALA A 10 45.08 9.58 -33.32
N THR A 11 44.78 10.83 -33.00
CA THR A 11 44.90 11.37 -31.64
C THR A 11 43.76 10.82 -30.78
N VAL A 12 44.07 9.89 -29.88
CA VAL A 12 43.12 9.37 -28.89
C VAL A 12 42.99 10.42 -27.78
N PHE A 13 41.85 11.09 -27.70
CA PHE A 13 41.48 11.90 -26.55
C PHE A 13 41.10 10.98 -25.39
N PHE A 14 41.98 10.87 -24.39
CA PHE A 14 41.62 10.30 -23.10
C PHE A 14 40.70 11.27 -22.38
N CYS A 15 39.39 11.02 -22.46
CA CYS A 15 38.41 11.73 -21.65
C CYS A 15 38.45 11.12 -20.24
N THR A 16 39.21 11.73 -19.31
CA THR A 16 39.13 11.39 -17.89
C THR A 16 37.75 11.82 -17.38
N ALA A 17 36.83 10.87 -17.28
CA ALA A 17 35.59 11.08 -16.55
C ALA A 17 35.95 11.26 -15.07
N LEU A 18 35.98 12.52 -14.62
CA LEU A 18 35.90 12.85 -13.20
C LEU A 18 34.53 12.36 -12.73
N SER A 19 34.50 11.21 -12.06
CA SER A 19 33.36 10.79 -11.29
C SER A 19 33.18 11.81 -10.17
N ALA A 20 32.26 12.76 -10.34
CA ALA A 20 31.73 13.50 -9.21
C ALA A 20 31.11 12.47 -8.27
N GLN A 21 31.78 12.18 -7.14
CA GLN A 21 31.14 11.47 -6.05
C GLN A 21 29.95 12.34 -5.62
N ALA A 22 28.73 11.87 -5.90
CA ALA A 22 27.55 12.49 -5.35
C ALA A 22 27.71 12.52 -3.83
N GLU A 23 27.70 13.72 -3.26
CA GLU A 23 27.82 13.90 -1.82
C GLU A 23 26.69 13.13 -1.14
N SER A 24 27.03 12.30 -0.15
CA SER A 24 26.04 11.52 0.59
C SER A 24 25.08 12.48 1.31
N MET A 25 23.78 12.36 1.08
CA MET A 25 22.77 13.17 1.75
C MET A 25 22.87 13.01 3.26
N GLN A 26 22.84 14.12 4.00
CA GLN A 26 22.88 14.10 5.46
C GLN A 26 21.56 13.59 6.04
N THR A 27 21.62 12.70 7.03
CA THR A 27 20.43 12.20 7.72
C THR A 27 19.79 13.27 8.61
N PRO A 28 18.50 13.13 8.99
CA PRO A 28 17.85 14.02 9.93
C PRO A 28 18.63 14.19 11.26
N SER A 29 19.20 13.11 11.79
CA SER A 29 20.03 13.15 13.00
C SER A 29 21.34 13.93 12.82
N GLN A 30 21.93 13.93 11.62
CA GLN A 30 23.12 14.72 11.31
C GLN A 30 22.79 16.22 11.16
N ARG A 31 21.67 16.56 10.52
CA ARG A 31 21.21 17.95 10.31
C ARG A 31 20.71 18.61 11.60
N PHE A 32 19.88 17.89 12.36
CA PHE A 32 19.11 18.47 13.47
C PHE A 32 19.51 17.96 14.85
N GLY A 33 20.45 16.99 14.92
CA GLY A 33 20.77 16.33 16.16
C GLY A 33 21.61 17.14 17.14
N GLN A 34 22.14 18.30 16.75
CA GLN A 34 22.84 19.22 17.65
C GLN A 34 21.87 20.21 18.29
N ALA A 35 22.05 20.48 19.59
CA ALA A 35 21.16 21.35 20.35
C ALA A 35 21.13 22.82 19.88
N ASP A 36 22.13 23.25 19.12
CA ASP A 36 22.26 24.60 18.55
C ASP A 36 22.51 24.53 17.03
N SER A 37 21.80 23.61 16.34
CA SER A 37 21.88 23.53 14.88
C SER A 37 21.48 24.86 14.24
N SER A 38 22.25 25.30 13.25
CA SER A 38 21.95 26.51 12.46
C SER A 38 20.76 26.33 11.52
N GLU A 39 20.37 25.07 11.24
CA GLU A 39 19.26 24.74 10.37
C GLU A 39 17.96 24.64 11.18
N ALA A 40 16.96 25.44 10.81
CA ALA A 40 15.66 25.43 11.47
C ALA A 40 14.80 24.26 10.97
N PRO A 41 14.35 23.34 11.83
CA PRO A 41 13.49 22.25 11.41
C PRO A 41 12.11 22.74 10.95
N SER A 42 11.66 22.28 9.78
CA SER A 42 10.28 22.40 9.30
C SER A 42 9.25 21.70 10.21
N PHE A 43 8.07 22.31 10.37
CA PHE A 43 6.96 21.68 11.09
C PHE A 43 6.34 20.54 10.27
N ARG A 44 6.03 20.78 8.98
CA ARG A 44 5.46 19.76 8.09
C ARG A 44 6.45 18.64 7.77
N GLN A 45 7.70 18.98 7.43
CA GLN A 45 8.66 17.99 6.89
C GLN A 45 9.41 17.22 7.99
N HIS A 46 9.55 17.76 9.20
CA HIS A 46 10.38 17.15 10.24
C HIS A 46 9.62 16.86 11.54
N ILE A 47 8.89 17.84 12.08
CA ILE A 47 8.23 17.68 13.39
C ILE A 47 7.08 16.67 13.31
N ILE A 48 6.16 16.86 12.37
CA ILE A 48 5.00 15.96 12.21
C ILE A 48 5.45 14.51 11.92
N PRO A 49 6.38 14.25 10.97
CA PRO A 49 6.91 12.91 10.73
C PRO A 49 7.58 12.31 11.96
N LEU A 50 8.38 13.08 12.71
CA LEU A 50 9.01 12.61 13.95
C LEU A 50 7.97 12.16 14.99
N LEU A 51 6.89 12.94 15.16
CA LEU A 51 5.77 12.56 16.03
C LEU A 51 5.10 11.26 15.55
N GLY A 52 5.06 11.03 14.24
CA GLY A 52 4.62 9.79 13.59
C GLY A 52 5.50 8.59 13.91
N VAL A 53 6.80 8.71 13.67
CA VAL A 53 7.80 7.66 13.96
C VAL A 53 7.79 7.29 15.43
N ARG A 54 7.70 8.28 16.33
CA ARG A 54 7.65 8.06 17.78
C ARG A 54 6.26 7.67 18.31
N GLY A 55 5.27 7.55 17.42
CA GLY A 55 3.92 7.06 17.72
C GLY A 55 3.03 8.02 18.52
N CYS A 56 3.40 9.30 18.61
CA CYS A 56 2.66 10.32 19.36
C CYS A 56 1.29 10.61 18.73
N ASN A 57 1.22 10.74 17.41
CA ASN A 57 -0.01 10.96 16.63
C ASN A 57 -0.64 9.64 16.13
N GLY A 58 -0.27 8.50 16.73
CA GLY A 58 -0.88 7.20 16.44
C GLY A 58 -2.24 7.00 17.12
N ARG A 59 -3.01 6.03 16.62
CA ARG A 59 -4.37 5.70 17.11
C ARG A 59 -4.44 5.38 18.61
N GLU A 60 -3.37 4.83 19.18
CA GLU A 60 -3.31 4.46 20.60
C GLU A 60 -2.99 5.63 21.53
N CYS A 61 -2.57 6.78 20.98
CA CYS A 61 -2.09 7.95 21.71
C CYS A 61 -2.90 9.20 21.35
N HIS A 62 -2.23 10.30 21.01
CA HIS A 62 -2.87 11.59 20.78
C HIS A 62 -3.58 11.68 19.43
N GLY A 63 -3.29 10.76 18.49
CA GLY A 63 -4.00 10.64 17.21
C GLY A 63 -5.33 9.87 17.28
N SER A 64 -5.76 9.46 18.48
CA SER A 64 -7.07 8.84 18.65
C SER A 64 -8.19 9.87 18.46
N PHE A 65 -9.41 9.41 18.12
CA PHE A 65 -10.57 10.28 17.94
C PHE A 65 -10.94 11.12 19.18
N ALA A 66 -10.50 10.71 20.38
CA ALA A 66 -10.72 11.45 21.61
C ALA A 66 -9.45 12.14 22.14
N GLY A 67 -8.30 11.96 21.50
CA GLY A 67 -7.00 12.37 22.05
C GLY A 67 -6.64 11.66 23.37
N LYS A 68 -5.67 12.21 24.09
CA LYS A 68 -5.29 11.77 25.45
C LYS A 68 -4.88 12.97 26.30
N GLY A 69 -5.45 13.11 27.49
CA GLY A 69 -5.10 14.15 28.45
C GLY A 69 -5.24 15.55 27.86
N ASP A 70 -6.41 15.83 27.29
CA ASP A 70 -6.78 17.12 26.68
C ASP A 70 -5.77 17.59 25.62
N PHE A 71 -5.14 16.64 24.94
CA PHE A 71 -4.24 16.86 23.82
C PHE A 71 -4.62 15.91 22.68
N GLN A 72 -4.97 16.48 21.54
CA GLN A 72 -5.45 15.71 20.40
C GLN A 72 -4.79 16.13 19.09
N LEU A 73 -3.98 15.24 18.55
CA LEU A 73 -3.46 15.34 17.19
C LEU A 73 -4.41 14.65 16.21
N SER A 74 -4.30 15.00 14.95
CA SER A 74 -4.88 14.30 13.82
C SER A 74 -4.25 12.91 13.71
N LEU A 75 -5.04 11.94 13.24
CA LEU A 75 -4.54 10.57 13.08
C LEU A 75 -3.43 10.56 12.02
N PHE A 76 -2.21 10.21 12.45
CA PHE A 76 -1.00 10.19 11.63
C PHE A 76 -0.49 11.54 11.11
N GLY A 77 -1.06 12.67 11.55
CA GLY A 77 -0.48 13.99 11.28
C GLY A 77 -0.87 14.63 9.94
N TYR A 78 -2.11 14.41 9.46
CA TYR A 78 -2.58 14.91 8.16
C TYR A 78 -3.37 16.22 8.22
N ASP A 79 -3.68 16.75 9.41
CA ASP A 79 -4.30 18.07 9.59
C ASP A 79 -3.31 19.02 10.27
N PHE A 80 -2.44 19.62 9.46
CA PHE A 80 -1.30 20.41 9.93
C PHE A 80 -1.73 21.65 10.74
N ASP A 81 -2.78 22.35 10.31
CA ASP A 81 -3.26 23.55 10.99
C ASP A 81 -3.83 23.20 12.37
N LYS A 82 -4.61 22.11 12.47
CA LYS A 82 -5.11 21.60 13.75
C LYS A 82 -3.96 21.14 14.66
N ASP A 83 -3.06 20.33 14.14
CA ASP A 83 -1.97 19.74 14.92
C ASP A 83 -1.02 20.81 15.47
N HIS A 84 -0.74 21.83 14.66
CA HIS A 84 0.04 22.98 15.09
C HIS A 84 -0.65 23.73 16.22
N ALA A 85 -1.93 24.05 16.06
CA ALA A 85 -2.71 24.77 17.07
C ALA A 85 -2.69 24.05 18.43
N GLU A 86 -2.83 22.72 18.43
CA GLU A 86 -2.77 21.89 19.62
C GLU A 86 -1.38 21.87 20.27
N LEU A 87 -0.31 21.91 19.47
CA LEU A 87 1.07 21.93 19.97
C LEU A 87 1.46 23.29 20.56
N VAL A 88 0.93 24.39 20.03
CA VAL A 88 1.26 25.76 20.49
C VAL A 88 0.22 26.36 21.44
N ALA A 89 -0.83 25.62 21.76
CA ALA A 89 -1.85 26.02 22.72
C ALA A 89 -1.24 26.37 24.07
N LYS A 90 -1.76 27.43 24.70
CA LYS A 90 -1.24 28.00 25.96
C LYS A 90 -1.93 27.45 27.22
N ASP A 91 -2.94 26.59 27.05
CA ASP A 91 -3.75 26.10 28.15
C ASP A 91 -3.05 24.93 28.88
N GLU A 92 -2.98 25.04 30.22
CA GLU A 92 -2.29 24.13 31.15
C GLU A 92 -0.81 23.85 30.83
N GLY A 93 0.01 24.91 30.91
CA GLY A 93 1.46 24.83 30.71
C GLY A 93 1.81 24.76 29.22
N PRO A 94 2.72 25.63 28.72
CA PRO A 94 3.01 25.70 27.30
C PRO A 94 3.58 24.36 26.80
N ARG A 95 2.84 23.69 25.90
CA ARG A 95 3.34 22.51 25.18
C ARG A 95 4.58 22.85 24.37
N THR A 96 4.62 24.06 23.83
CA THR A 96 5.82 24.73 23.28
C THR A 96 6.04 26.07 23.99
N ASP A 97 6.95 26.10 24.96
CA ASP A 97 7.39 27.33 25.62
C ASP A 97 8.48 28.00 24.78
N LYS A 98 8.20 29.16 24.20
CA LYS A 98 9.18 29.86 23.33
C LYS A 98 10.20 30.65 24.12
N ASP A 99 9.86 31.05 25.35
CA ASP A 99 10.73 31.82 26.23
C ASP A 99 11.68 30.90 27.02
N ALA A 100 11.20 29.70 27.37
CA ALA A 100 11.98 28.64 27.99
C ALA A 100 11.85 27.31 27.22
N PRO A 101 12.43 27.17 26.00
CA PRO A 101 12.26 25.99 25.13
C PRO A 101 12.43 24.64 25.81
N LYS A 102 13.42 24.49 26.71
CA LYS A 102 13.68 23.23 27.44
C LYS A 102 12.59 22.86 28.46
N GLN A 103 11.72 23.80 28.85
CA GLN A 103 10.60 23.58 29.77
C GLN A 103 9.29 23.20 29.06
N SER A 104 9.31 23.15 27.72
CA SER A 104 8.16 22.75 26.91
C SER A 104 7.68 21.34 27.26
N LEU A 105 6.36 21.17 27.51
CA LEU A 105 5.81 19.83 27.81
C LEU A 105 6.03 18.83 26.67
N LEU A 106 6.14 19.31 25.42
CA LEU A 106 6.49 18.52 24.24
C LEU A 106 7.88 17.88 24.33
N LEU A 107 8.78 18.43 25.14
CA LEU A 107 10.10 17.84 25.44
C LEU A 107 10.07 17.05 26.74
N LEU A 108 9.44 17.60 27.79
CA LEU A 108 9.50 17.03 29.14
C LEU A 108 8.72 15.71 29.26
N LYS A 109 7.52 15.62 28.67
CA LYS A 109 6.68 14.41 28.80
C LYS A 109 7.26 13.22 28.02
N PRO A 110 7.63 13.33 26.72
CA PRO A 110 8.11 12.17 25.98
C PRO A 110 9.47 11.63 26.48
N THR A 111 10.26 12.47 27.15
CA THR A 111 11.52 12.11 27.81
C THR A 111 11.38 11.67 29.27
N MET A 112 10.15 11.61 29.80
CA MET A 112 9.85 11.25 31.20
C MET A 112 10.48 12.16 32.26
N GLN A 113 10.86 13.39 31.89
CA GLN A 113 11.21 14.43 32.86
C GLN A 113 9.97 14.96 33.59
N GLU A 114 8.79 14.84 32.96
CA GLU A 114 7.48 15.08 33.54
C GLU A 114 6.59 13.83 33.38
N LYS A 115 5.57 13.69 34.24
CA LYS A 115 4.66 12.53 34.17
C LYS A 115 3.88 12.52 32.85
N HIS A 116 4.20 11.56 31.97
CA HIS A 116 3.57 11.39 30.65
C HIS A 116 2.32 10.50 30.67
N ARG A 117 2.23 9.54 31.60
CA ARG A 117 1.27 8.39 31.58
C ARG A 117 1.45 7.41 30.41
N GLY A 118 2.07 7.82 29.30
CA GLY A 118 2.53 6.95 28.20
C GLY A 118 3.88 6.28 28.48
N LYS A 119 4.52 5.73 27.45
CA LYS A 119 5.89 5.19 27.50
C LYS A 119 6.92 6.28 27.18
N LEU A 120 8.19 6.03 27.52
CA LEU A 120 9.33 6.82 27.03
C LEU A 120 9.32 6.77 25.49
N ARG A 121 9.49 7.92 24.83
CA ARG A 121 9.47 8.00 23.36
C ARG A 121 10.85 8.25 22.77
N PHE A 122 11.64 9.11 23.41
CA PHE A 122 13.03 9.38 23.08
C PHE A 122 13.75 9.86 24.35
N LYS A 123 15.09 9.88 24.30
CA LYS A 123 15.91 10.27 25.46
C LYS A 123 16.10 11.79 25.49
N LYS A 124 16.37 12.35 26.67
CA LYS A 124 16.84 13.73 26.78
C LYS A 124 18.14 13.89 25.99
N ASP A 125 18.28 15.03 25.31
CA ASP A 125 19.46 15.40 24.51
C ASP A 125 19.75 14.48 23.31
N SER A 126 18.82 13.58 22.95
CA SER A 126 18.89 12.80 21.71
C SER A 126 18.64 13.68 20.48
N TRP A 127 18.87 13.15 19.27
CA TRP A 127 18.69 13.95 18.06
C TRP A 127 17.22 14.36 17.85
N GLU A 128 16.26 13.52 18.26
CA GLU A 128 14.83 13.80 18.25
C GLU A 128 14.48 14.93 19.21
N TYR A 129 15.07 14.91 20.40
CA TYR A 129 14.92 15.96 21.40
C TYR A 129 15.45 17.28 20.84
N ASN A 130 16.64 17.26 20.24
CA ASN A 130 17.28 18.46 19.70
C ASN A 130 16.54 18.99 18.46
N LEU A 131 15.99 18.12 17.61
CA LEU A 131 15.13 18.53 16.49
C LEU A 131 13.90 19.30 17.00
N ILE A 132 13.17 18.77 17.99
CA ILE A 132 12.01 19.47 18.57
C ILE A 132 12.45 20.75 19.27
N LEU A 133 13.55 20.72 20.05
CA LEU A 133 14.09 21.89 20.73
C LEU A 133 14.42 23.02 19.76
N ASN A 134 15.10 22.70 18.65
CA ASN A 134 15.48 23.69 17.64
C ASN A 134 14.25 24.28 16.94
N TRP A 135 13.22 23.49 16.66
CA TRP A 135 11.96 24.04 16.13
C TRP A 135 11.31 25.03 17.12
N ILE A 136 11.29 24.71 18.41
CA ILE A 136 10.73 25.59 19.45
C ILE A 136 11.56 26.87 19.59
N LYS A 137 12.89 26.77 19.64
CA LYS A 137 13.83 27.92 19.65
C LYS A 137 13.62 28.84 18.45
N ASN A 138 13.29 28.27 17.29
CA ASN A 138 12.97 29.01 16.07
C ASN A 138 11.49 29.45 15.99
N GLY A 139 10.82 29.56 17.15
CA GLY A 139 9.49 30.14 17.26
C GLY A 139 8.33 29.18 17.04
N ALA A 140 8.59 27.87 16.88
CA ALA A 140 7.59 26.83 16.63
C ALA A 140 6.62 27.22 15.49
N VAL A 141 7.17 27.63 14.34
CA VAL A 141 6.41 28.14 13.19
C VAL A 141 5.67 27.00 12.49
N ASN A 142 4.43 27.25 12.03
CA ASN A 142 3.71 26.39 11.09
C ASN A 142 4.10 26.80 9.67
N ASP A 143 4.87 25.97 8.98
CA ASP A 143 5.31 26.21 7.62
C ASP A 143 4.53 25.38 6.58
N SER A 144 3.49 24.66 6.97
CA SER A 144 2.78 23.70 6.09
C SER A 144 2.23 24.30 4.80
N LYS A 145 1.93 25.61 4.78
CA LYS A 145 1.45 26.36 3.60
C LYS A 145 2.56 26.90 2.70
N THR A 146 3.79 26.92 3.20
CA THR A 146 4.98 27.40 2.49
C THR A 146 5.94 26.27 2.12
N THR A 147 5.84 25.13 2.80
CA THR A 147 6.54 23.89 2.42
C THR A 147 6.13 23.49 1.00
N PRO A 148 7.08 23.11 0.14
CA PRO A 148 6.79 22.58 -1.18
C PRO A 148 5.81 21.40 -1.14
N GLU A 149 5.01 21.23 -2.19
CA GLU A 149 4.15 20.06 -2.29
C GLU A 149 4.96 18.79 -2.55
N PHE A 150 4.48 17.69 -1.97
CA PHE A 150 5.06 16.37 -2.15
C PHE A 150 5.04 15.96 -3.64
N ASP A 151 6.14 15.41 -4.13
CA ASP A 151 6.21 14.79 -5.46
C ASP A 151 6.29 13.25 -5.35
N ARG A 152 7.36 12.70 -4.76
CA ARG A 152 7.54 11.25 -4.63
C ARG A 152 8.48 10.85 -3.50
N LEU A 153 8.39 9.58 -3.09
CA LEU A 153 9.41 8.91 -2.28
C LEU A 153 10.29 8.01 -3.16
N GLU A 154 11.59 8.08 -2.94
CA GLU A 154 12.58 7.16 -3.48
C GLU A 154 13.18 6.35 -2.32
N VAL A 155 13.23 5.02 -2.46
CA VAL A 155 13.83 4.14 -1.45
C VAL A 155 14.98 3.38 -2.07
N LYS A 156 16.15 3.41 -1.41
CA LYS A 156 17.37 2.74 -1.83
C LYS A 156 17.81 1.71 -0.79
N PRO A 157 18.10 0.45 -1.21
CA PRO A 157 17.73 -0.10 -2.51
C PRO A 157 16.20 -0.20 -2.66
N SER A 158 15.72 -0.31 -3.90
CA SER A 158 14.28 -0.43 -4.21
C SER A 158 13.71 -1.82 -3.92
N ALA A 159 14.57 -2.81 -3.65
CA ALA A 159 14.24 -4.16 -3.22
C ALA A 159 15.41 -4.75 -2.40
N LEU A 160 15.09 -5.68 -1.50
CA LEU A 160 16.06 -6.40 -0.69
C LEU A 160 16.01 -7.90 -1.00
N HIS A 161 17.15 -8.45 -1.36
CA HIS A 161 17.34 -9.87 -1.62
C HIS A 161 18.39 -10.41 -0.66
N PHE A 162 17.97 -11.26 0.26
CA PHE A 162 18.83 -11.88 1.25
C PHE A 162 19.19 -13.31 0.84
N SER A 163 20.31 -13.82 1.37
CA SER A 163 20.77 -15.19 1.12
C SER A 163 20.69 -16.06 2.37
N LYS A 164 20.65 -15.46 3.56
CA LYS A 164 20.51 -16.22 4.82
C LYS A 164 19.73 -15.44 5.87
N THR A 165 19.05 -16.18 6.75
CA THR A 165 18.36 -15.61 7.92
C THR A 165 19.33 -14.88 8.84
N GLY A 166 18.88 -13.75 9.41
CA GLY A 166 19.68 -12.91 10.30
C GLY A 166 20.55 -11.88 9.59
N GLU A 167 20.60 -11.86 8.25
CA GLU A 167 21.16 -10.73 7.52
C GLU A 167 20.31 -9.47 7.72
N SER A 168 20.98 -8.32 7.72
CA SER A 168 20.34 -7.02 7.84
C SER A 168 20.86 -6.08 6.78
N GLN A 169 20.00 -5.19 6.29
CA GLN A 169 20.35 -4.13 5.35
C GLN A 169 19.59 -2.87 5.70
N LYS A 170 20.29 -1.73 5.67
CA LYS A 170 19.70 -0.41 5.91
C LYS A 170 19.10 0.15 4.62
N LEU A 171 17.88 0.64 4.72
CA LEU A 171 17.23 1.44 3.68
C LEU A 171 17.64 2.90 3.83
N GLN A 172 17.72 3.59 2.70
CA GLN A 172 17.72 5.04 2.62
C GLN A 172 16.41 5.49 1.98
N VAL A 173 15.72 6.45 2.60
CA VAL A 173 14.48 7.02 2.07
C VAL A 173 14.69 8.49 1.78
N ILE A 174 14.43 8.88 0.54
CA ILE A 174 14.61 10.23 0.03
C ILE A 174 13.24 10.74 -0.41
N VAL A 175 12.83 11.89 0.11
CA VAL A 175 11.68 12.61 -0.43
C VAL A 175 12.15 13.57 -1.51
N HIS A 176 11.38 13.63 -2.60
CA HIS A 176 11.52 14.61 -3.66
C HIS A 176 10.31 15.52 -3.62
N TRP A 177 10.54 16.83 -3.73
CA TRP A 177 9.52 17.87 -3.69
C TRP A 177 9.28 18.49 -5.06
N GLN A 178 8.11 19.08 -5.29
CA GLN A 178 7.77 19.69 -6.59
C GLN A 178 8.63 20.89 -6.98
N ASP A 179 9.30 21.54 -6.02
CA ASP A 179 10.25 22.63 -6.28
C ASP A 179 11.64 22.12 -6.71
N GLY A 180 11.83 20.80 -6.77
CA GLY A 180 13.08 20.14 -7.13
C GLY A 180 14.02 19.88 -5.96
N SER A 181 13.67 20.30 -4.74
CA SER A 181 14.44 19.97 -3.54
C SER A 181 14.29 18.50 -3.15
N SER A 182 15.28 17.95 -2.44
CA SER A 182 15.26 16.57 -1.97
C SER A 182 16.03 16.44 -0.66
N GLU A 183 15.58 15.53 0.20
CA GLU A 183 16.22 15.28 1.49
C GLU A 183 16.15 13.82 1.91
N ASP A 184 17.16 13.36 2.64
CA ASP A 184 17.12 12.07 3.33
C ASP A 184 16.19 12.20 4.54
N ILE A 185 15.15 11.38 4.56
CA ILE A 185 14.13 11.33 5.61
C ILE A 185 14.02 9.94 6.22
N THR A 186 15.08 9.12 6.12
CA THR A 186 15.09 7.74 6.61
C THR A 186 14.66 7.64 8.08
N GLU A 187 15.24 8.46 8.95
CA GLU A 187 14.95 8.48 10.40
C GLU A 187 13.61 9.16 10.74
N LEU A 188 12.97 9.78 9.75
CA LEU A 188 11.65 10.40 9.84
C LEU A 188 10.57 9.56 9.12
N THR A 189 10.95 8.40 8.58
CA THR A 189 10.05 7.49 7.87
C THR A 189 9.47 6.48 8.85
N ARG A 190 8.14 6.31 8.82
CA ARG A 190 7.51 5.19 9.50
C ARG A 190 7.62 3.95 8.62
N PHE A 191 8.19 2.88 9.15
CA PHE A 191 8.27 1.58 8.49
C PHE A 191 7.27 0.58 9.06
N ARG A 192 6.81 -0.36 8.23
CA ARG A 192 6.00 -1.51 8.62
C ARG A 192 6.35 -2.73 7.78
N SER A 193 6.48 -3.90 8.38
CA SER A 193 6.50 -5.15 7.61
C SER A 193 5.08 -5.68 7.40
N ASN A 194 4.79 -6.19 6.20
CA ASN A 194 3.53 -6.90 5.94
C ASN A 194 3.55 -8.32 6.54
N ASP A 195 4.73 -8.91 6.75
CA ASP A 195 4.89 -10.22 7.40
C ASP A 195 6.22 -10.27 8.17
N GLU A 196 6.11 -10.09 9.49
CA GLU A 196 7.26 -10.09 10.41
C GLU A 196 7.89 -11.48 10.61
N SER A 197 7.20 -12.55 10.20
CA SER A 197 7.79 -13.90 10.20
C SER A 197 8.83 -14.09 9.08
N ILE A 198 8.82 -13.20 8.08
CA ILE A 198 9.78 -13.17 6.97
C ILE A 198 10.82 -12.07 7.17
N ALA A 199 10.40 -10.84 7.48
CA ALA A 199 11.31 -9.73 7.71
C ALA A 199 10.77 -8.73 8.74
N VAL A 200 11.65 -8.21 9.60
CA VAL A 200 11.34 -7.12 10.52
C VAL A 200 12.09 -5.87 10.11
N VAL A 201 11.57 -4.69 10.46
CA VAL A 201 12.20 -3.40 10.19
C VAL A 201 12.14 -2.54 11.45
N ASN A 202 13.25 -1.91 11.80
CA ASN A 202 13.29 -0.98 12.93
C ASN A 202 13.04 0.47 12.49
N GLU A 203 12.98 1.38 13.46
CA GLU A 203 12.69 2.80 13.24
C GLU A 203 13.81 3.53 12.45
N ASP A 204 15.03 2.96 12.41
CA ASP A 204 16.16 3.52 11.66
C ASP A 204 16.23 3.01 10.21
N GLY A 205 15.20 2.29 9.75
CA GLY A 205 15.13 1.71 8.41
C GLY A 205 16.03 0.49 8.20
N VAL A 206 16.50 -0.17 9.27
CA VAL A 206 17.26 -1.42 9.16
C VAL A 206 16.29 -2.58 9.07
N VAL A 207 16.31 -3.27 7.93
CA VAL A 207 15.52 -4.47 7.67
C VAL A 207 16.36 -5.69 7.99
N THR A 208 15.82 -6.61 8.80
CA THR A 208 16.46 -7.88 9.15
C THR A 208 15.57 -9.03 8.69
N ILE A 209 16.14 -9.96 7.93
CA ILE A 209 15.40 -11.13 7.45
C ILE A 209 15.32 -12.19 8.56
N THR A 210 14.10 -12.66 8.84
CA THR A 210 13.79 -13.63 9.92
C THR A 210 13.43 -15.00 9.37
N GLY A 211 12.86 -15.07 8.16
CA GLY A 211 12.40 -16.32 7.55
C GLY A 211 12.49 -16.31 6.02
N LYS A 212 12.41 -17.50 5.42
CA LYS A 212 12.36 -17.65 3.96
C LYS A 212 10.98 -17.26 3.45
N GLY A 213 10.92 -16.55 2.33
CA GLY A 213 9.67 -16.16 1.70
C GLY A 213 9.76 -14.84 0.94
N ASP A 214 8.58 -14.27 0.71
CA ASP A 214 8.34 -13.03 -0.01
C ASP A 214 7.46 -12.13 0.86
N THR A 215 7.96 -10.97 1.24
CA THR A 215 7.19 -9.96 1.97
C THR A 215 7.51 -8.57 1.46
N HIS A 216 6.86 -7.56 2.02
CA HIS A 216 7.16 -6.16 1.75
C HIS A 216 7.36 -5.41 3.05
N VAL A 217 8.38 -4.56 3.09
CA VAL A 217 8.47 -3.45 4.04
C VAL A 217 7.83 -2.24 3.38
N ILE A 218 6.95 -1.53 4.09
CA ILE A 218 6.26 -0.35 3.60
C ILE A 218 6.82 0.88 4.31
N ALA A 219 7.29 1.86 3.54
CA ALA A 219 7.74 3.16 4.00
C ALA A 219 6.62 4.20 3.85
N PHE A 220 6.35 4.97 4.91
CA PHE A 220 5.35 6.03 4.94
C PHE A 220 6.00 7.36 5.34
N TYR A 221 5.80 8.39 4.51
CA TYR A 221 6.20 9.77 4.79
C TYR A 221 5.33 10.73 3.96
N ASP A 222 4.74 11.76 4.59
CA ASP A 222 3.75 12.67 3.99
C ASP A 222 2.66 11.85 3.23
N ASN A 223 2.38 12.18 1.96
CA ASN A 223 1.47 11.46 1.07
C ASN A 223 2.11 10.22 0.40
N GLY A 224 3.39 9.95 0.67
CA GLY A 224 4.13 8.84 0.10
C GLY A 224 3.90 7.52 0.84
N VAL A 225 3.55 6.48 0.06
CA VAL A 225 3.49 5.09 0.52
C VAL A 225 4.30 4.24 -0.45
N GLN A 226 5.51 3.85 -0.06
CA GLN A 226 6.41 3.07 -0.92
C GLN A 226 6.56 1.64 -0.38
N PRO A 227 6.09 0.62 -1.11
CA PRO A 227 6.43 -0.77 -0.81
C PRO A 227 7.83 -1.11 -1.31
N ILE A 228 8.59 -1.83 -0.48
CA ILE A 228 9.91 -2.38 -0.75
C ILE A 228 9.81 -3.90 -0.67
N PRO A 229 9.95 -4.64 -1.80
CA PRO A 229 10.00 -6.08 -1.78
C PRO A 229 11.19 -6.58 -0.96
N VAL A 230 10.95 -7.57 -0.11
CA VAL A 230 11.96 -8.24 0.70
C VAL A 230 11.83 -9.74 0.51
N THR A 231 12.88 -10.38 0.01
CA THR A 231 12.84 -11.80 -0.32
C THR A 231 14.03 -12.55 0.26
N LEU A 232 13.78 -13.75 0.75
CA LEU A 232 14.77 -14.79 0.97
C LEU A 232 14.26 -16.08 0.31
N PRO A 233 14.93 -16.61 -0.72
CA PRO A 233 14.45 -17.78 -1.43
C PRO A 233 14.17 -18.99 -0.53
N VAL A 234 13.15 -19.77 -0.88
CA VAL A 234 12.77 -20.97 -0.11
C VAL A 234 13.70 -22.16 -0.39
N SER A 235 14.39 -22.15 -1.53
CA SER A 235 15.39 -23.14 -1.92
C SER A 235 16.55 -22.52 -2.68
N GLU A 236 17.62 -23.29 -2.90
CA GLU A 236 18.79 -22.88 -3.68
C GLU A 236 18.56 -22.90 -5.19
N GLN A 237 17.42 -23.43 -5.65
CA GLN A 237 17.07 -23.44 -7.07
C GLN A 237 16.65 -22.02 -7.46
N THR A 238 17.60 -21.13 -7.70
CA THR A 238 17.38 -19.73 -8.12
C THR A 238 18.41 -19.34 -9.17
N GLY A 239 18.21 -18.21 -9.86
CA GLY A 239 19.15 -17.73 -10.87
C GLY A 239 19.48 -18.79 -11.91
N ASP A 240 20.78 -19.06 -12.09
CA ASP A 240 21.29 -20.06 -13.04
C ASP A 240 21.01 -21.52 -12.63
N ALA A 241 20.77 -21.77 -11.34
CA ALA A 241 20.39 -23.08 -10.81
C ALA A 241 18.89 -23.39 -10.99
N TYR A 242 18.10 -22.42 -11.45
CA TYR A 242 16.67 -22.62 -11.69
C TYR A 242 16.45 -23.43 -12.99
N PRO A 243 15.60 -24.47 -12.97
CA PRO A 243 15.34 -25.25 -14.18
C PRO A 243 14.68 -24.42 -15.29
N ASN A 244 14.95 -24.78 -16.53
CA ASN A 244 14.26 -24.19 -17.68
C ASN A 244 12.80 -24.67 -17.71
N ILE A 245 11.89 -23.82 -17.28
CA ILE A 245 10.45 -24.06 -17.33
C ILE A 245 9.89 -23.48 -18.63
N THR A 246 9.20 -24.33 -19.41
CA THR A 246 8.49 -23.87 -20.62
C THR A 246 7.25 -23.07 -20.21
N THR A 247 7.07 -21.91 -20.83
CA THR A 247 5.95 -21.00 -20.60
C THR A 247 5.11 -20.89 -21.86
N THR A 248 3.77 -20.86 -21.73
CA THR A 248 2.86 -20.84 -22.89
C THR A 248 2.21 -19.49 -23.13
N THR A 249 2.10 -18.67 -22.08
CA THR A 249 1.50 -17.34 -22.12
C THR A 249 2.43 -16.30 -21.51
N LYS A 250 2.15 -15.02 -21.79
CA LYS A 250 2.85 -13.92 -21.13
C LYS A 250 2.66 -13.92 -19.60
N VAL A 251 1.50 -14.41 -19.14
CA VAL A 251 1.22 -14.56 -17.71
C VAL A 251 2.12 -15.64 -17.10
N ASP A 252 2.31 -16.77 -17.79
CA ASP A 252 3.21 -17.83 -17.33
C ASP A 252 4.66 -17.34 -17.21
N GLU A 253 5.12 -16.52 -18.16
CA GLU A 253 6.45 -15.89 -18.10
C GLU A 253 6.63 -15.06 -16.83
N LEU A 254 5.63 -14.24 -16.47
CA LEU A 254 5.67 -13.41 -15.26
C LEU A 254 5.62 -14.26 -13.99
N ILE A 255 4.79 -15.30 -13.96
CA ILE A 255 4.70 -16.24 -12.83
C ILE A 255 6.04 -16.96 -12.64
N VAL A 256 6.59 -17.56 -13.70
CA VAL A 256 7.87 -18.29 -13.63
C VAL A 256 9.02 -17.36 -13.25
N ALA A 257 9.02 -16.10 -13.73
CA ALA A 257 10.01 -15.11 -13.30
C ALA A 257 9.95 -14.88 -11.78
N LYS A 258 8.75 -14.71 -11.21
CA LYS A 258 8.59 -14.56 -9.75
C LYS A 258 9.00 -15.84 -9.01
N LEU A 259 8.52 -17.01 -9.43
CA LEU A 259 8.87 -18.29 -8.81
C LEU A 259 10.38 -18.55 -8.83
N ARG A 260 11.08 -18.15 -9.89
CA ARG A 260 12.55 -18.18 -9.99
C ARG A 260 13.22 -17.32 -8.92
N THR A 261 12.73 -16.11 -8.66
CA THR A 261 13.28 -15.27 -7.59
C THR A 261 13.07 -15.85 -6.19
N LEU A 262 12.00 -16.61 -5.99
CA LEU A 262 11.68 -17.24 -4.71
C LEU A 262 12.29 -18.63 -4.54
N GLY A 263 12.87 -19.19 -5.59
CA GLY A 263 13.35 -20.56 -5.61
C GLY A 263 12.27 -21.62 -5.43
N VAL A 264 11.10 -21.37 -6.01
CA VAL A 264 9.98 -22.31 -6.05
C VAL A 264 9.94 -22.93 -7.44
N VAL A 265 10.12 -24.24 -7.55
CA VAL A 265 9.95 -24.94 -8.83
C VAL A 265 8.51 -25.42 -8.97
N PRO A 266 7.82 -25.10 -10.08
CA PRO A 266 6.47 -25.58 -10.34
C PRO A 266 6.37 -27.09 -10.28
N SER A 267 5.25 -27.60 -9.78
CA SER A 267 4.93 -29.02 -9.85
C SER A 267 4.80 -29.49 -11.31
N GLU A 268 4.96 -30.80 -11.51
CA GLU A 268 4.71 -31.43 -12.81
C GLU A 268 3.27 -31.22 -13.28
N VAL A 269 3.06 -31.37 -14.60
CA VAL A 269 1.74 -31.29 -15.21
C VAL A 269 0.87 -32.43 -14.67
N CYS A 270 -0.25 -32.07 -14.03
CA CYS A 270 -1.19 -33.03 -13.46
C CYS A 270 -1.88 -33.90 -14.52
N SER A 271 -2.46 -35.03 -14.08
CA SER A 271 -3.25 -35.92 -14.94
C SER A 271 -4.51 -35.24 -15.48
N ASP A 272 -5.15 -35.83 -16.50
CA ASP A 272 -6.38 -35.27 -17.06
C ASP A 272 -7.57 -35.34 -16.09
N GLU A 273 -7.65 -36.38 -15.26
CA GLU A 273 -8.63 -36.52 -14.18
C GLU A 273 -8.45 -35.42 -13.14
N GLU A 274 -7.21 -35.19 -12.71
CA GLU A 274 -6.89 -34.15 -11.74
C GLU A 274 -7.17 -32.77 -12.30
N PHE A 275 -6.75 -32.51 -13.54
CA PHE A 275 -7.02 -31.27 -14.24
C PHE A 275 -8.52 -30.98 -14.29
N LEU A 276 -9.33 -31.93 -14.80
CA LEU A 276 -10.76 -31.74 -14.96
C LEU A 276 -11.45 -31.48 -13.62
N ARG A 277 -11.05 -32.20 -12.56
CA ARG A 277 -11.58 -32.00 -11.21
C ARG A 277 -11.25 -30.60 -10.69
N ARG A 278 -9.98 -30.17 -10.77
CA ARG A 278 -9.51 -28.87 -10.26
C ARG A 278 -10.16 -27.72 -11.01
N VAL A 279 -10.10 -27.74 -12.35
CA VAL A 279 -10.65 -26.65 -13.18
C VAL A 279 -12.17 -26.52 -13.04
N SER A 280 -12.90 -27.63 -12.86
CA SER A 280 -14.35 -27.57 -12.64
C SER A 280 -14.70 -26.94 -11.29
N LEU A 281 -13.97 -27.29 -10.23
CA LEU A 281 -14.13 -26.69 -8.90
C LEU A 281 -13.74 -25.21 -8.90
N ASP A 282 -12.62 -24.87 -9.53
CA ASP A 282 -12.11 -23.50 -9.56
C ASP A 282 -13.02 -22.57 -10.37
N LEU A 283 -13.46 -23.01 -11.55
CA LEU A 283 -14.25 -22.17 -12.44
C LEU A 283 -15.73 -22.18 -12.06
N THR A 284 -16.31 -23.30 -11.65
CA THR A 284 -17.78 -23.43 -11.47
C THR A 284 -18.22 -23.79 -10.06
N GLY A 285 -17.29 -24.02 -9.13
CA GLY A 285 -17.60 -24.45 -7.76
C GLY A 285 -18.20 -25.86 -7.67
N SER A 286 -18.13 -26.67 -8.72
CA SER A 286 -18.79 -27.97 -8.80
C SER A 286 -17.90 -29.04 -9.43
N LEU A 287 -18.16 -30.31 -9.09
CA LEU A 287 -17.46 -31.46 -9.67
C LEU A 287 -18.05 -31.81 -11.05
N PRO A 288 -17.23 -32.33 -11.99
CA PRO A 288 -17.73 -32.82 -13.27
C PRO A 288 -18.61 -34.05 -13.08
N LEU A 289 -19.62 -34.21 -13.93
CA LEU A 289 -20.47 -35.41 -13.93
C LEU A 289 -19.68 -36.65 -14.40
N PRO A 290 -20.06 -37.86 -13.98
CA PRO A 290 -19.38 -39.09 -14.42
C PRO A 290 -19.34 -39.26 -15.96
N SER A 291 -20.36 -38.80 -16.67
CA SER A 291 -20.40 -38.79 -18.15
C SER A 291 -19.37 -37.83 -18.73
N GLU A 292 -19.21 -36.64 -18.17
CA GLU A 292 -18.26 -35.63 -18.62
C GLU A 292 -16.82 -36.08 -18.41
N ILE A 293 -16.53 -36.75 -17.28
CA ILE A 293 -15.22 -37.35 -17.02
C ILE A 293 -14.88 -38.35 -18.14
N ARG A 294 -15.78 -39.30 -18.43
CA ARG A 294 -15.58 -40.29 -19.50
C ARG A 294 -15.35 -39.64 -20.86
N THR A 295 -16.15 -38.64 -21.21
CA THR A 295 -16.00 -37.90 -22.47
C THR A 295 -14.65 -37.19 -22.55
N PHE A 296 -14.23 -36.53 -21.48
CA PHE A 296 -12.97 -35.78 -21.45
C PHE A 296 -11.73 -36.68 -21.53
N LEU A 297 -11.74 -37.83 -20.85
CA LEU A 297 -10.64 -38.80 -20.88
C LEU A 297 -10.51 -39.50 -22.25
N ASN A 298 -11.64 -39.72 -22.92
CA ASN A 298 -11.67 -40.28 -24.28
C ASN A 298 -11.30 -39.26 -25.36
N ASN A 299 -11.39 -37.95 -25.09
CA ASN A 299 -10.99 -36.91 -26.03
C ASN A 299 -9.46 -36.92 -26.24
N LYS A 300 -9.04 -37.07 -27.51
CA LYS A 300 -7.63 -37.09 -27.95
C LYS A 300 -7.15 -35.77 -28.57
N SER A 301 -8.00 -34.73 -28.59
CA SER A 301 -7.61 -33.39 -29.02
C SER A 301 -6.44 -32.87 -28.19
N LYS A 302 -5.43 -32.31 -28.87
CA LYS A 302 -4.29 -31.64 -28.21
C LYS A 302 -4.71 -30.37 -27.47
N THR A 303 -5.88 -29.82 -27.81
CA THR A 303 -6.45 -28.59 -27.23
C THR A 303 -7.58 -28.86 -26.26
N LYS A 304 -7.87 -30.13 -25.91
CA LYS A 304 -9.03 -30.49 -25.06
C LYS A 304 -9.10 -29.74 -23.72
N ARG A 305 -7.95 -29.40 -23.12
CA ARG A 305 -7.89 -28.64 -21.86
C ARG A 305 -8.35 -27.20 -22.05
N ILE A 306 -7.92 -26.55 -23.13
CA ILE A 306 -8.32 -25.19 -23.50
C ILE A 306 -9.82 -25.19 -23.85
N GLU A 307 -10.26 -26.12 -24.69
CA GLU A 307 -11.68 -26.28 -25.05
C GLU A 307 -12.57 -26.47 -23.81
N LYS A 308 -12.12 -27.26 -22.83
CA LYS A 308 -12.83 -27.47 -21.57
C LYS A 308 -12.89 -26.20 -20.72
N VAL A 309 -11.81 -25.41 -20.66
CA VAL A 309 -11.81 -24.12 -19.96
C VAL A 309 -12.83 -23.17 -20.58
N GLU A 310 -12.81 -22.99 -21.90
CA GLU A 310 -13.77 -22.11 -22.61
C GLU A 310 -15.22 -22.55 -22.38
N GLU A 311 -15.46 -23.85 -22.42
CA GLU A 311 -16.79 -24.43 -22.17
C GLU A 311 -17.26 -24.16 -20.72
N LEU A 312 -16.37 -24.30 -19.73
CA LEU A 312 -16.67 -24.03 -18.33
C LEU A 312 -16.92 -22.54 -18.07
N LEU A 313 -16.14 -21.64 -18.68
CA LEU A 313 -16.33 -20.19 -18.59
C LEU A 313 -17.70 -19.75 -19.14
N GLY A 314 -18.23 -20.47 -20.14
CA GLY A 314 -19.56 -20.24 -20.68
C GLY A 314 -20.73 -20.73 -19.80
N ARG A 315 -20.48 -21.48 -18.72
CA ARG A 315 -21.55 -22.03 -17.86
C ARG A 315 -22.12 -20.96 -16.93
N THR A 316 -23.42 -21.08 -16.65
CA THR A 316 -24.06 -20.28 -15.58
C THR A 316 -23.43 -20.52 -14.21
N GLY A 317 -22.86 -21.72 -13.98
CA GLY A 317 -22.10 -22.06 -12.79
C GLY A 317 -20.85 -21.20 -12.61
N TYR A 318 -20.14 -20.85 -13.69
CA TYR A 318 -19.01 -19.93 -13.62
C TYR A 318 -19.43 -18.56 -13.13
N ALA A 319 -20.46 -17.98 -13.76
CA ALA A 319 -20.99 -16.69 -13.36
C ALA A 319 -21.46 -16.72 -11.89
N ALA A 320 -22.20 -17.75 -11.47
CA ALA A 320 -22.68 -17.86 -10.10
C ALA A 320 -21.55 -17.97 -9.07
N TRP A 321 -20.55 -18.81 -9.36
CA TRP A 321 -19.42 -19.06 -8.46
C TRP A 321 -18.54 -17.82 -8.27
N TRP A 322 -18.13 -17.19 -9.37
CA TRP A 322 -17.31 -15.98 -9.31
C TRP A 322 -18.07 -14.78 -8.75
N THR A 323 -19.39 -14.71 -8.95
CA THR A 323 -20.23 -13.71 -8.26
C THR A 323 -20.15 -13.88 -6.76
N THR A 324 -20.28 -15.10 -6.24
CA THR A 324 -20.16 -15.36 -4.79
C THR A 324 -18.80 -14.90 -4.27
N LYS A 325 -17.70 -15.25 -4.96
CA LYS A 325 -16.34 -14.81 -4.57
C LYS A 325 -16.19 -13.30 -4.57
N LEU A 326 -16.65 -12.63 -5.63
CA LEU A 326 -16.58 -11.17 -5.75
C LEU A 326 -17.49 -10.49 -4.71
N CYS A 327 -18.66 -11.05 -4.40
CA CYS A 327 -19.51 -10.58 -3.32
C CYS A 327 -18.78 -10.65 -1.96
N ASP A 328 -18.08 -11.75 -1.68
CA ASP A 328 -17.29 -11.88 -0.44
C ASP A 328 -16.16 -10.84 -0.39
N PHE A 329 -15.37 -10.72 -1.46
CA PHE A 329 -14.25 -9.76 -1.53
C PHE A 329 -14.72 -8.31 -1.42
N THR A 330 -15.86 -8.00 -2.02
CA THR A 330 -16.43 -6.64 -1.99
C THR A 330 -17.28 -6.40 -0.74
N GLY A 331 -17.48 -7.41 0.10
CA GLY A 331 -18.15 -7.32 1.39
C GLY A 331 -19.67 -7.16 1.30
N ASN A 332 -20.30 -7.81 0.32
CA ASN A 332 -21.75 -7.94 0.22
C ASN A 332 -22.28 -8.79 1.37
N ASN A 333 -22.83 -8.13 2.39
CA ASN A 333 -23.37 -8.79 3.57
C ASN A 333 -24.63 -8.01 4.03
N PRO A 334 -25.82 -8.64 4.13
CA PRO A 334 -27.04 -7.99 4.60
C PRO A 334 -26.88 -7.34 5.98
N GLN A 335 -26.16 -7.97 6.91
CA GLN A 335 -25.95 -7.44 8.26
C GLN A 335 -25.10 -6.17 8.28
N ASN A 336 -24.30 -5.93 7.23
CA ASN A 336 -23.51 -4.72 7.08
C ASN A 336 -24.27 -3.59 6.36
N GLN A 337 -25.45 -3.82 5.80
CA GLN A 337 -26.22 -2.77 5.11
C GLN A 337 -26.80 -1.76 6.12
N ASN A 338 -26.82 -0.48 5.76
CA ASN A 338 -27.33 0.58 6.65
C ASN A 338 -28.84 0.49 6.88
N ASP A 339 -29.63 0.06 5.89
CA ASP A 339 -31.08 -0.06 6.01
C ASP A 339 -31.50 -1.44 6.56
N PRO A 340 -32.07 -1.52 7.78
CA PRO A 340 -32.47 -2.80 8.37
C PRO A 340 -33.70 -3.43 7.71
N VAL A 341 -34.55 -2.65 7.02
CA VAL A 341 -35.78 -3.12 6.38
C VAL A 341 -35.45 -3.75 5.03
N PHE A 342 -34.58 -3.11 4.25
CA PHE A 342 -34.27 -3.51 2.87
C PHE A 342 -32.94 -4.26 2.71
N ARG A 343 -32.24 -4.57 3.80
CA ARG A 343 -30.89 -5.19 3.76
C ARG A 343 -30.79 -6.44 2.88
N ASP A 344 -31.80 -7.30 2.90
CA ASP A 344 -31.79 -8.56 2.14
C ASP A 344 -31.98 -8.30 0.65
N ASP A 345 -32.87 -7.37 0.29
CA ASP A 345 -33.05 -6.90 -1.08
C ASP A 345 -31.80 -6.18 -1.60
N MET A 346 -31.16 -5.34 -0.79
CA MET A 346 -29.89 -4.67 -1.13
C MET A 346 -28.78 -5.67 -1.42
N ALA A 347 -28.64 -6.72 -0.59
CA ALA A 347 -27.64 -7.76 -0.82
C ALA A 347 -27.94 -8.59 -2.07
N ARG A 348 -29.23 -8.88 -2.35
CA ARG A 348 -29.67 -9.54 -3.59
C ARG A 348 -29.38 -8.69 -4.82
N HIS A 349 -29.68 -7.40 -4.77
CA HIS A 349 -29.37 -6.44 -5.83
C HIS A 349 -27.87 -6.38 -6.14
N TRP A 350 -27.05 -6.36 -5.09
CA TRP A 350 -25.60 -6.42 -5.23
C TRP A 350 -25.14 -7.69 -5.93
N TYR A 351 -25.63 -8.86 -5.49
CA TYR A 351 -25.34 -10.13 -6.14
C TYR A 351 -25.75 -10.11 -7.62
N GLN A 352 -26.98 -9.70 -7.93
CA GLN A 352 -27.49 -9.66 -9.32
C GLN A 352 -26.68 -8.72 -10.21
N TRP A 353 -26.23 -7.60 -9.68
CA TRP A 353 -25.40 -6.64 -10.40
C TRP A 353 -24.04 -7.23 -10.75
N ILE A 354 -23.35 -7.90 -9.81
CA ILE A 354 -22.08 -8.58 -10.10
C ILE A 354 -22.31 -9.75 -11.05
N TYR A 355 -23.35 -10.55 -10.82
CA TYR A 355 -23.70 -11.71 -11.63
C TYR A 355 -23.88 -11.36 -13.10
N HIS A 356 -24.62 -10.29 -13.39
CA HIS A 356 -24.79 -9.83 -14.76
C HIS A 356 -23.45 -9.56 -15.43
N ARG A 357 -22.57 -8.82 -14.74
CA ARG A 357 -21.26 -8.39 -15.26
C ARG A 357 -20.31 -9.54 -15.51
N VAL A 358 -20.24 -10.49 -14.58
CA VAL A 358 -19.45 -11.72 -14.77
C VAL A 358 -20.01 -12.53 -15.94
N LYS A 359 -21.34 -12.70 -15.99
CA LYS A 359 -22.00 -13.46 -17.06
C LYS A 359 -21.79 -12.83 -18.44
N THR A 360 -21.76 -11.50 -18.55
CA THR A 360 -21.52 -10.79 -19.80
C THR A 360 -20.05 -10.51 -20.09
N ASN A 361 -19.14 -11.07 -19.28
CA ASN A 361 -17.69 -10.87 -19.38
C ASN A 361 -17.29 -9.39 -19.41
N GLU A 362 -17.88 -8.58 -18.54
CA GLU A 362 -17.53 -7.17 -18.38
C GLU A 362 -16.08 -7.04 -17.86
N PRO A 363 -15.26 -6.13 -18.40
CA PRO A 363 -13.89 -5.92 -17.93
C PRO A 363 -13.83 -5.62 -16.43
N TYR A 364 -12.85 -6.19 -15.74
CA TYR A 364 -12.71 -6.06 -14.29
C TYR A 364 -12.55 -4.60 -13.84
N ASP A 365 -11.89 -3.75 -14.63
CA ASP A 365 -11.77 -2.32 -14.36
C ASP A 365 -13.14 -1.62 -14.34
N LYS A 366 -14.10 -2.04 -15.17
CA LYS A 366 -15.47 -1.51 -15.16
C LYS A 366 -16.28 -1.98 -13.97
N ILE A 367 -16.11 -3.24 -13.56
CA ILE A 367 -16.68 -3.74 -12.31
C ILE A 367 -16.13 -2.94 -11.12
N ALA A 368 -14.81 -2.73 -11.06
CA ALA A 368 -14.16 -1.96 -10.00
C ALA A 368 -14.61 -0.50 -9.99
N GLU A 369 -14.64 0.16 -11.16
CA GLU A 369 -15.15 1.53 -11.34
C GLU A 369 -16.58 1.66 -10.81
N GLY A 370 -17.49 0.76 -11.22
CA GLY A 370 -18.88 0.78 -10.77
C GLY A 370 -19.03 0.59 -9.25
N MET A 371 -18.15 -0.18 -8.62
CA MET A 371 -18.12 -0.38 -7.17
C MET A 371 -17.54 0.82 -6.42
N ILE A 372 -16.42 1.37 -6.88
CA ILE A 372 -15.70 2.47 -6.23
C ILE A 372 -16.47 3.78 -6.36
N MET A 373 -16.99 4.07 -7.56
CA MET A 373 -17.75 5.29 -7.81
C MET A 373 -19.08 5.28 -7.03
N ALA A 374 -19.71 4.10 -6.89
CA ALA A 374 -20.91 3.86 -6.09
C ALA A 374 -21.98 4.98 -6.21
N THR A 375 -22.15 5.53 -7.41
CA THR A 375 -23.00 6.70 -7.64
C THR A 375 -24.45 6.38 -7.31
N SER A 376 -24.95 7.01 -6.24
CA SER A 376 -26.33 6.87 -5.81
C SER A 376 -27.26 7.76 -6.64
N ARG A 377 -27.14 9.07 -6.46
CA ARG A 377 -27.89 10.10 -7.19
C ARG A 377 -27.05 10.65 -8.34
N GLN A 378 -27.65 10.73 -9.52
CA GLN A 378 -26.97 11.24 -10.71
C GLN A 378 -26.80 12.76 -10.66
N LYS A 379 -25.84 13.29 -11.43
CA LYS A 379 -25.62 14.73 -11.54
C LYS A 379 -26.87 15.40 -12.14
N GLY A 380 -27.43 16.37 -11.42
CA GLY A 380 -28.64 17.10 -11.84
C GLY A 380 -29.96 16.40 -11.52
N GLU A 381 -29.93 15.20 -10.92
CA GLU A 381 -31.12 14.50 -10.45
C GLU A 381 -31.60 15.09 -9.11
N ASP A 382 -32.89 15.43 -9.03
CA ASP A 382 -33.51 15.87 -7.78
C ASP A 382 -33.84 14.70 -6.85
N PHE A 383 -34.23 15.00 -5.61
CA PHE A 383 -34.54 13.97 -4.62
C PHE A 383 -35.73 13.07 -5.03
N MET A 384 -36.76 13.64 -5.67
CA MET A 384 -37.97 12.90 -6.03
C MET A 384 -37.71 11.97 -7.22
N GLN A 385 -36.94 12.42 -8.20
CA GLN A 385 -36.47 11.61 -9.32
C GLN A 385 -35.65 10.42 -8.82
N PHE A 386 -34.67 10.69 -7.94
CA PHE A 386 -33.86 9.67 -7.30
C PHE A 386 -34.70 8.64 -6.53
N ALA A 387 -35.60 9.11 -5.66
CA ALA A 387 -36.45 8.23 -4.85
C ALA A 387 -37.38 7.37 -5.72
N LYS A 388 -37.96 7.95 -6.77
CA LYS A 388 -38.80 7.23 -7.73
C LYS A 388 -38.01 6.18 -8.51
N GLY A 389 -36.79 6.52 -8.94
CA GLY A 389 -35.89 5.60 -9.66
C GLY A 389 -35.48 4.43 -8.78
N MET A 390 -34.95 4.70 -7.58
CA MET A 390 -34.51 3.67 -6.65
C MET A 390 -35.65 2.75 -6.21
N SER A 391 -36.84 3.29 -5.94
CA SER A 391 -38.01 2.47 -5.56
C SER A 391 -38.47 1.50 -6.65
N GLN A 392 -38.17 1.75 -7.94
CA GLN A 392 -38.48 0.78 -9.00
C GLN A 392 -37.78 -0.55 -8.83
N HIS A 393 -36.60 -0.57 -8.20
CA HIS A 393 -35.85 -1.80 -7.96
C HIS A 393 -36.44 -2.64 -6.83
N PHE A 394 -37.23 -2.05 -5.93
CA PHE A 394 -37.84 -2.73 -4.78
C PHE A 394 -39.31 -3.09 -4.99
N LYS A 395 -39.87 -2.82 -6.19
CA LYS A 395 -41.24 -3.20 -6.50
C LYS A 395 -41.43 -4.72 -6.47
N LYS A 396 -42.59 -5.15 -6.00
CA LYS A 396 -42.99 -6.57 -6.05
C LYS A 396 -43.40 -7.01 -7.46
N GLU A 397 -44.07 -6.11 -8.18
CA GLU A 397 -44.54 -6.33 -9.55
C GLU A 397 -43.66 -5.54 -10.53
N GLU A 398 -43.15 -6.23 -11.54
CA GLU A 398 -42.31 -5.69 -12.62
C GLU A 398 -41.18 -4.76 -12.11
N PRO A 399 -40.29 -5.23 -11.21
CA PRO A 399 -39.16 -4.42 -10.77
C PRO A 399 -38.21 -4.16 -11.93
N VAL A 400 -37.65 -2.96 -11.97
CA VAL A 400 -36.51 -2.68 -12.85
C VAL A 400 -35.31 -3.49 -12.32
N PRO A 401 -34.70 -4.39 -13.11
CA PRO A 401 -33.59 -5.20 -12.62
C PRO A 401 -32.42 -4.33 -12.16
N PHE A 402 -31.90 -4.58 -10.97
CA PHE A 402 -30.87 -3.71 -10.39
C PHE A 402 -29.57 -3.68 -11.21
N HIS A 403 -29.28 -4.76 -11.94
CA HIS A 403 -28.09 -4.84 -12.78
C HIS A 403 -28.06 -3.83 -13.94
N THR A 404 -29.20 -3.17 -14.26
CA THR A 404 -29.24 -2.08 -15.26
C THR A 404 -28.59 -0.80 -14.78
N ARG A 405 -28.26 -0.68 -13.48
CA ARG A 405 -27.49 0.45 -12.97
C ARG A 405 -26.02 0.31 -13.35
N GLU A 406 -25.40 1.43 -13.68
CA GLU A 406 -23.96 1.51 -13.98
C GLU A 406 -23.09 1.20 -12.75
N SER A 407 -23.48 1.69 -11.57
CA SER A 407 -22.70 1.60 -10.33
C SER A 407 -23.46 0.91 -9.20
N MET A 408 -22.71 0.50 -8.16
CA MET A 408 -23.21 -0.15 -6.94
C MET A 408 -23.31 0.86 -5.78
N PRO A 409 -24.44 1.58 -5.61
CA PRO A 409 -24.55 2.61 -4.58
C PRO A 409 -24.51 2.07 -3.15
N TYR A 410 -24.73 0.78 -2.96
CA TYR A 410 -24.69 0.14 -1.64
C TYR A 410 -23.26 -0.07 -1.11
N TYR A 411 -22.23 0.07 -1.96
CA TYR A 411 -20.84 -0.22 -1.58
C TYR A 411 -20.34 0.65 -0.42
N TRP A 412 -20.59 1.96 -0.44
CA TRP A 412 -20.24 2.88 0.65
C TRP A 412 -21.37 3.11 1.67
N ALA A 413 -22.51 2.45 1.49
CA ALA A 413 -23.62 2.50 2.44
C ALA A 413 -23.40 1.56 3.64
N ARG A 414 -22.37 0.72 3.61
CA ARG A 414 -22.13 -0.29 4.65
C ARG A 414 -21.69 0.31 5.98
N ARG A 415 -22.20 -0.26 7.07
CA ARG A 415 -21.94 0.14 8.46
C ARG A 415 -20.49 -0.07 8.88
N ASN A 416 -19.81 -1.05 8.30
CA ASN A 416 -18.42 -1.38 8.61
C ASN A 416 -17.40 -0.48 7.90
N VAL A 417 -17.86 0.47 7.07
CA VAL A 417 -16.99 1.43 6.38
C VAL A 417 -17.19 2.87 6.87
N ARG A 418 -18.35 3.17 7.47
CA ARG A 418 -18.70 4.52 7.99
C ARG A 418 -18.33 4.73 9.47
N GLN A 419 -17.21 4.17 9.94
CA GLN A 419 -16.74 4.35 11.32
C GLN A 419 -15.74 5.49 11.45
#